data_AF-A0A347AMX6-F1
#
_entry.id   AF-A0A347AMX6-F1
#
_cell.length_a   1.000
_cell.length_b   1.000
_cell.length_c   1.000
_cell.angle_alpha   90.00
_cell.angle_beta   90.00
_cell.angle_gamma   90.00
#
_symmetry.space_group_name_H-M   'P 1'
#
loop_
_entity.id
_entity.type
_entity.pdbx_description
1 polymer ?
#
loop_
_entity_poly.entity_id
_entity_poly.type
_entity_poly.pdbx_seq_one_letter_code
_entity_poly.pdbx_strand_id
1 'polypeptide(L)'
;MRRMLWYLIAGTRGGVNRAKIINFLNQRPYNVNQLAEMLDVDYKTIRYHIDVLEENEIVTPAGEKYGTMYFLTSKMEDNYPTFLEIWEEVVDK
;
A
#
# COMPACT_ATOMS: atom_id res chain seq x y z
N MET A 1 -15.29 2.84 1.32
CA MET A 1 -13.92 2.48 0.86
C MET A 1 -13.85 1.11 0.16
N ARG A 2 -14.55 0.07 0.66
CA ARG A 2 -14.55 -1.30 0.11
C ARG A 2 -14.46 -1.45 -1.41
N ARG A 3 -15.39 -0.86 -2.18
CA ARG A 3 -15.40 -0.98 -3.66
C ARG A 3 -14.12 -0.49 -4.33
N MET A 4 -13.54 0.61 -3.82
CA MET A 4 -12.30 1.15 -4.33
C MET A 4 -11.11 0.27 -3.95
N LEU A 5 -11.02 -0.22 -2.71
CA LEU A 5 -9.98 -1.17 -2.30
C LEU A 5 -10.04 -2.47 -3.13
N TRP A 6 -11.24 -2.98 -3.37
CA TRP A 6 -11.45 -4.14 -4.23
C TRP A 6 -10.91 -3.90 -5.64
N TYR A 7 -11.20 -2.73 -6.23
CA TYR A 7 -10.66 -2.37 -7.54
C TYR A 7 -9.12 -2.25 -7.53
N LEU A 8 -8.55 -1.59 -6.52
CA LEU A 8 -7.09 -1.40 -6.40
C LEU A 8 -6.32 -2.71 -6.16
N ILE A 9 -6.94 -3.69 -5.50
CA ILE A 9 -6.28 -4.93 -5.05
C ILE A 9 -6.63 -6.11 -5.95
N ALA A 10 -7.90 -6.33 -6.27
CA ALA A 10 -8.35 -7.45 -7.08
C ALA A 10 -8.50 -7.09 -8.58
N GLY A 11 -8.80 -5.83 -8.88
CA GLY A 11 -9.19 -5.39 -10.22
C GLY A 11 -8.05 -4.97 -11.15
N THR A 12 -6.79 -5.06 -10.70
CA THR A 12 -5.65 -4.43 -11.40
C THR A 12 -4.38 -5.29 -11.31
N ARG A 13 -3.56 -5.28 -12.37
CA ARG A 13 -2.35 -6.13 -12.49
C ARG A 13 -1.36 -5.99 -11.33
N GLY A 14 -1.28 -4.81 -10.72
CA GLY A 14 -0.38 -4.51 -9.59
C GLY A 14 -1.02 -4.65 -8.21
N GLY A 15 -2.23 -5.19 -8.12
CA GLY A 15 -3.04 -5.12 -6.91
C GLY A 15 -2.46 -5.91 -5.73
N VAL A 16 -1.86 -7.07 -5.98
CA VAL A 16 -1.16 -7.86 -4.95
C VAL A 16 0.00 -7.09 -4.33
N ASN A 17 0.83 -6.39 -5.13
CA ASN A 17 1.93 -5.58 -4.59
C ASN A 17 1.42 -4.39 -3.77
N ARG A 18 0.37 -3.71 -4.23
CA ARG A 18 -0.29 -2.65 -3.45
C ARG A 18 -0.83 -3.17 -2.13
N ALA A 19 -1.46 -4.34 -2.14
CA ALA A 19 -1.95 -4.97 -0.93
C ALA A 19 -0.79 -5.23 0.03
N LYS A 20 0.34 -5.78 -0.46
CA LYS A 20 1.50 -6.08 0.39
C LYS A 20 2.07 -4.80 1.01
N ILE A 21 2.17 -3.72 0.22
CA ILE A 21 2.59 -2.40 0.71
C ILE A 21 1.66 -1.93 1.84
N ILE A 22 0.34 -1.99 1.66
CA ILE A 22 -0.63 -1.60 2.70
C ILE A 22 -0.42 -2.41 3.98
N ASN A 23 -0.24 -3.73 3.86
CA ASN A 23 0.00 -4.60 5.01
C ASN A 23 1.31 -4.26 5.75
N PHE A 24 2.40 -3.98 5.03
CA PHE A 24 3.64 -3.52 5.66
C PHE A 24 3.45 -2.17 6.36
N LEU A 25 2.84 -1.19 5.68
CA LEU A 25 2.65 0.16 6.21
C LEU A 25 1.74 0.20 7.46
N ASN A 26 0.83 -0.77 7.62
CA ASN A 26 0.03 -0.91 8.84
C ASN A 26 0.85 -1.36 10.07
N GLN A 27 1.96 -2.07 9.87
CA GLN A 27 2.82 -2.50 10.98
C GLN A 27 3.68 -1.34 11.48
N ARG A 28 4.27 -0.60 10.55
CA ARG A 28 5.00 0.65 10.80
C ARG A 28 5.20 1.40 9.48
N PRO A 29 5.57 2.69 9.54
CA PRO A 29 5.92 3.46 8.36
C PRO A 29 7.17 2.91 7.68
N TYR A 30 7.22 2.99 6.35
CA TYR A 30 8.38 2.59 5.54
C TYR A 30 8.63 3.60 4.41
N ASN A 31 9.89 3.74 3.99
CA ASN A 31 10.21 4.43 2.74
C ASN A 31 10.19 3.46 1.55
N VAL A 32 10.24 4.03 0.33
CA VAL A 32 10.20 3.26 -0.93
C VAL A 32 11.35 2.25 -1.04
N ASN A 33 12.56 2.60 -0.61
CA ASN A 33 13.71 1.69 -0.67
C ASN A 33 13.51 0.47 0.23
N GLN A 34 13.01 0.68 1.45
CA GLN A 34 12.72 -0.40 2.39
C GLN A 34 11.61 -1.31 1.86
N LEU A 35 10.54 -0.74 1.30
CA LEU A 35 9.47 -1.52 0.69
C LEU A 35 9.99 -2.34 -0.51
N ALA A 36 10.85 -1.77 -1.35
CA ALA A 36 11.48 -2.48 -2.46
C ALA A 36 12.32 -3.67 -1.99
N GLU A 37 13.13 -3.49 -0.94
CA GLU A 37 13.94 -4.55 -0.35
C GLU A 37 13.07 -5.65 0.28
N MET A 38 12.09 -5.29 1.10
CA MET A 38 11.22 -6.26 1.79
C MET A 38 10.32 -7.06 0.83
N LEU A 39 9.94 -6.45 -0.30
CA LEU A 39 9.07 -7.09 -1.29
C LEU A 39 9.85 -7.83 -2.38
N ASP A 40 11.18 -7.67 -2.43
CA ASP A 40 12.04 -8.12 -3.54
C ASP A 40 11.53 -7.63 -4.91
N VAL A 41 11.21 -6.34 -4.98
CA VAL A 41 10.66 -5.67 -6.16
C VAL A 41 11.48 -4.42 -6.46
N ASP A 42 11.66 -4.08 -7.74
CA ASP A 42 12.46 -2.91 -8.11
C ASP A 42 11.85 -1.60 -7.59
N TYR A 43 12.74 -0.66 -7.27
CA TYR A 43 12.39 0.66 -6.73
C TYR A 43 11.33 1.40 -7.56
N LYS A 44 11.42 1.37 -8.90
CA LYS A 44 10.49 2.12 -9.76
C LYS A 44 9.09 1.51 -9.71
N THR A 45 8.99 0.20 -9.63
CA THR A 45 7.70 -0.49 -9.44
C THR A 45 7.08 -0.17 -8.10
N ILE A 46 7.84 -0.20 -6.99
CA ILE A 46 7.31 0.21 -5.68
C ILE A 46 6.92 1.69 -5.69
N ARG A 47 7.75 2.57 -6.28
CA ARG A 47 7.43 3.99 -6.40
C ARG A 47 6.10 4.20 -7.11
N TYR A 48 5.90 3.54 -8.25
CA TYR A 48 4.64 3.58 -8.99
C TYR A 48 3.45 3.12 -8.13
N HIS A 49 3.60 2.04 -7.35
CA HIS A 49 2.53 1.60 -6.46
C HIS A 49 2.23 2.59 -5.34
N ILE A 50 3.25 3.21 -4.75
CA ILE A 50 3.08 4.25 -3.74
C ILE A 50 2.35 5.47 -4.33
N ASP A 51 2.72 5.92 -5.52
CA ASP A 51 2.05 7.05 -6.19
C ASP A 51 0.55 6.75 -6.40
N VAL A 52 0.21 5.55 -6.89
CA VAL A 52 -1.20 5.12 -7.05
C VAL A 52 -1.94 5.07 -5.71
N LEU A 53 -1.28 4.60 -4.64
CA LEU A 53 -1.89 4.55 -3.30
C LEU A 53 -2.08 5.95 -2.72
N GLU A 54 -1.16 6.87 -2.96
CA GLU A 54 -1.23 8.26 -2.52
C GLU A 54 -2.37 9.00 -3.25
N GLU A 55 -2.48 8.85 -4.57
CA GLU A 55 -3.58 9.38 -5.39
C GLU A 55 -4.97 8.91 -4.94
N ASN A 56 -5.06 7.71 -4.35
CA ASN A 56 -6.31 7.13 -3.84
C ASN A 56 -6.53 7.37 -2.33
N GLU A 57 -5.75 8.27 -1.72
CA GLU A 57 -5.81 8.61 -0.28
C GLU A 57 -5.59 7.40 0.64
N ILE A 58 -4.84 6.39 0.20
CA ILE A 58 -4.52 5.20 0.99
C ILE A 58 -3.28 5.43 1.86
N VAL A 59 -2.28 6.11 1.29
CA VAL A 59 -1.03 6.45 1.98
C VAL A 59 -0.78 7.95 1.97
N THR A 60 0.04 8.41 2.91
CA THR A 60 0.50 9.80 2.98
C THR A 60 2.00 9.85 3.30
N PRO A 61 2.77 10.75 2.67
CA PRO A 61 4.19 10.94 2.97
C PRO A 61 4.40 11.81 4.23
N ALA A 62 5.49 11.56 4.96
CA ALA A 62 6.04 12.48 5.94
C ALA A 62 7.58 12.55 5.86
N GLY A 63 8.11 13.76 6.08
CA GLY A 63 9.55 14.05 6.01
C GLY A 63 9.98 14.75 4.72
N GLU A 64 11.28 15.05 4.61
CA GLU A 64 11.86 15.71 3.44
C GLU A 64 12.09 14.73 2.27
N LYS A 65 12.47 15.26 1.10
CA LYS A 65 12.62 14.50 -0.17
C LYS A 65 13.57 13.29 -0.09
N TYR A 66 14.57 13.32 0.79
CA TYR A 66 15.46 12.18 1.00
C TYR A 66 14.98 11.38 2.22
N GLY A 67 14.59 10.13 1.99
CA GLY A 67 14.10 9.25 3.06
C GLY A 67 12.64 9.49 3.45
N THR A 68 11.81 10.04 2.54
CA THR A 68 10.37 10.21 2.75
C THR A 68 9.74 8.89 3.21
N MET A 69 9.14 8.93 4.41
CA MET A 69 8.44 7.80 5.00
C MET A 69 6.98 7.86 4.60
N TYR A 70 6.38 6.72 4.28
CA TYR A 70 4.97 6.60 3.96
C TYR A 70 4.22 5.95 5.12
N PHE A 71 2.99 6.39 5.31
CA PHE A 71 2.07 5.98 6.37
C PHE A 71 0.74 5.63 5.72
N LEU A 72 -0.08 4.79 6.37
CA LEU A 72 -1.49 4.76 6.02
C LEU A 72 -2.14 6.10 6.39
N THR A 73 -3.11 6.55 5.60
CA THR A 73 -3.95 7.68 6.02
C THR A 73 -4.85 7.24 7.17
N SER A 74 -5.28 8.15 8.05
CA SER A 74 -6.23 7.79 9.14
C SER A 74 -7.52 7.16 8.59
N LYS A 75 -7.98 7.63 7.42
CA LYS A 75 -9.12 7.05 6.71
C LYS A 75 -8.86 5.58 6.32
N MET A 76 -7.64 5.25 5.91
CA MET A 76 -7.26 3.88 5.60
C MET A 76 -7.10 3.02 6.85
N GLU A 77 -6.50 3.55 7.93
CA GLU A 77 -6.39 2.86 9.21
C GLU A 77 -7.77 2.46 9.76
N ASP A 78 -8.75 3.37 9.73
CA ASP A 78 -10.14 3.10 10.13
C ASP A 78 -10.80 2.01 9.27
N ASN A 79 -10.35 1.84 8.02
CA ASN A 79 -10.88 0.86 7.07
C ASN A 79 -9.98 -0.38 6.92
N TYR A 80 -8.93 -0.52 7.74
CA TYR A 80 -8.02 -1.66 7.67
C TYR A 80 -8.71 -3.02 7.84
N PRO A 81 -9.73 -3.19 8.70
CA PRO A 81 -10.50 -4.44 8.76
C PRO A 81 -11.16 -4.81 7.42
N THR A 82 -11.69 -3.82 6.68
CA THR A 82 -12.24 -4.07 5.33
C THR A 82 -11.16 -4.46 4.34
N PHE A 83 -9.95 -3.94 4.48
CA PHE A 83 -8.81 -4.38 3.69
C PHE A 83 -8.44 -5.85 3.98
N LEU A 84 -8.43 -6.27 5.24
CA LEU A 84 -8.11 -7.65 5.62
C LEU A 84 -9.09 -8.66 5.01
N GLU A 85 -10.39 -8.36 4.99
CA GLU A 85 -11.38 -9.21 4.30
C GLU A 85 -11.03 -9.40 2.80
N ILE A 86 -10.59 -8.33 2.12
CA ILE A 86 -10.21 -8.39 0.70
C ILE A 86 -8.87 -9.11 0.52
N TRP A 87 -7.93 -8.88 1.45
CA TRP A 87 -6.62 -9.52 1.47
C TRP A 87 -6.74 -11.05 1.53
N GLU A 88 -7.56 -11.56 2.46
CA GLU A 88 -7.82 -13.00 2.61
C GLU A 88 -8.39 -13.61 1.31
N GLU A 89 -9.23 -12.85 0.58
CA GLU A 89 -9.83 -13.31 -0.66
C GLU A 89 -8.91 -13.25 -1.89
N VAL A 90 -7.84 -12.45 -1.87
CA VAL A 90 -7.05 -12.14 -3.08
C VAL A 90 -5.60 -12.60 -2.96
N VAL A 91 -5.01 -12.53 -1.76
CA VAL A 91 -3.58 -12.74 -1.53
C VAL A 91 -3.31 -14.05 -0.80
N ASP A 92 -4.09 -14.39 0.22
CA ASP A 92 -3.88 -15.60 1.04
C ASP A 92 -4.60 -16.86 0.50
N LYS A 93 -5.08 -16.80 -0.76
CA LYS A 93 -5.73 -17.93 -1.44
C LYS A 93 -4.77 -19.05 -1.83
#